data_AF-A0A7Y4VEP9-F1
#
_entry.id   AF-A0A7Y4VEP9-F1
#
_cell.length_a   1.000
_cell.length_b   1.000
_cell.length_c   1.000
_cell.angle_alpha   90.00
_cell.angle_beta   90.00
_cell.angle_gamma   90.00
#
_symmetry.space_group_name_H-M   'P 1'
#
loop_
_entity.id
_entity.type
_entity.pdbx_description
1 polymer ?
#
loop_
_entity_poly.entity_id
_entity_poly.type
_entity_poly.pdbx_seq_one_letter_code
_entity_poly.pdbx_strand_id
1 'polypeptide(L)'
;VQYASLNVSGGSVLSLPALRSYLKDGCAGTTLQASGAGSVLALPALTNLVAATPSVYGCAGLSVQALAGGQVLLTSLMNLDGTVYVLADGTNSVVDLSAFTNLHQGPVVLEVQNGGKILFANQIFFMTGPTIRIPPLAPILPPTLIFHGQAWHSYRIEQRNTSQPDNPWVFAARVALTNEFQAFAPSLPPDTEFRAFDFVADPAILDLWRLSGTNVQLVLYGATNKSYVVQSTNRLTGALGGWPTLTTVSMTNAFRILPPTPATEPQLFFRAKE
;
A
#
# COMPACT_ATOMS: atom_id res chain seq x y z
N VAL A 1 3.95 11.19 29.61
CA VAL A 1 2.53 11.13 30.04
C VAL A 1 2.10 9.67 30.03
N GLN A 2 1.31 9.26 31.01
CA GLN A 2 0.75 7.90 31.09
C GLN A 2 -0.77 7.98 31.02
N TYR A 3 -1.38 7.09 30.24
CA TYR A 3 -2.81 6.79 30.32
C TYR A 3 -3.77 7.97 30.07
N ALA A 4 -3.39 8.94 29.22
CA ALA A 4 -4.16 10.16 29.02
C ALA A 4 -4.77 10.24 27.61
N SER A 5 -6.05 10.54 27.51
CA SER A 5 -6.65 10.98 26.24
C SER A 5 -6.44 12.48 26.07
N LEU A 6 -5.92 12.90 24.92
CA LEU A 6 -5.74 14.29 24.54
C LEU A 6 -6.68 14.57 23.37
N ASN A 7 -7.75 15.33 23.61
CA ASN A 7 -8.74 15.67 22.60
C ASN A 7 -8.75 17.18 22.37
N VAL A 8 -8.58 17.59 21.12
CA VAL A 8 -8.59 18.99 20.70
C VAL A 8 -9.74 19.19 19.72
N SER A 9 -10.58 20.20 19.97
CA SER A 9 -11.71 20.51 19.09
C SER A 9 -12.00 22.00 19.02
N GLY A 10 -12.95 22.40 18.16
CA GLY A 10 -13.42 23.78 18.06
C GLY A 10 -12.38 24.77 17.51
N GLY A 11 -11.44 24.32 16.67
CA GLY A 11 -10.43 25.19 16.07
C GLY A 11 -9.29 25.58 17.02
N SER A 12 -9.14 24.87 18.14
CA SER A 12 -8.14 25.15 19.17
C SER A 12 -6.81 24.44 18.93
N VAL A 13 -5.73 24.93 19.53
CA VAL A 13 -4.41 24.30 19.46
C VAL A 13 -3.96 23.86 20.85
N LEU A 14 -3.63 22.57 21.00
CA LEU A 14 -2.93 22.03 22.16
C LEU A 14 -1.52 21.63 21.74
N SER A 15 -0.51 22.29 22.30
CA SER A 15 0.89 21.95 22.07
C SER A 15 1.56 21.53 23.37
N LEU A 16 2.23 20.37 23.36
CA LEU A 16 3.03 19.87 24.49
C LEU A 16 4.48 19.69 24.05
N PRO A 17 5.25 20.78 23.90
CA PRO A 17 6.58 20.76 23.30
C PRO A 17 7.66 20.07 24.15
N ALA A 18 7.39 19.80 25.43
CA ALA A 18 8.30 19.09 26.32
C ALA A 18 7.98 17.59 26.44
N LEU A 19 6.87 17.11 25.86
CA LEU A 19 6.46 15.72 25.98
C LEU A 19 7.33 14.83 25.10
N ARG A 20 8.22 14.04 25.71
CA ARG A 20 9.14 13.13 24.98
C ARG A 20 8.64 11.69 24.84
N SER A 21 7.81 11.23 25.79
CA SER A 21 7.29 9.87 25.80
C SER A 21 5.81 9.79 26.21
N TYR A 22 5.09 8.89 25.56
CA TYR A 22 3.72 8.52 25.87
C TYR A 22 3.63 7.02 26.09
N LEU A 23 3.06 6.62 27.22
CA LEU A 23 2.85 5.22 27.58
C LEU A 23 1.36 4.98 27.88
N LYS A 24 0.81 3.95 27.26
CA LYS A 24 -0.49 3.36 27.59
C LYS A 24 -0.25 1.90 27.98
N ASP A 25 -0.35 1.58 29.26
CA ASP A 25 0.03 0.30 29.85
C ASP A 25 -1.15 -0.51 30.43
N GLY A 26 -2.39 -0.13 30.13
CA GLY A 26 -3.59 -0.86 30.59
C GLY A 26 -4.69 -0.92 29.54
N CYS A 27 -5.81 -1.55 29.89
CA CYS A 27 -6.75 -2.07 28.90
C CYS A 27 -7.81 -1.10 28.37
N ALA A 28 -7.93 0.09 28.97
CA ALA A 28 -8.85 1.11 28.47
C ALA A 28 -8.32 1.74 27.17
N GLY A 29 -9.21 2.02 26.23
CA GLY A 29 -8.88 2.77 25.02
C GLY A 29 -8.49 4.20 25.39
N THR A 30 -7.38 4.69 24.84
CA THR A 30 -6.98 6.10 24.96
C THR A 30 -6.95 6.71 23.58
N THR A 31 -7.20 8.01 23.50
CA THR A 31 -7.30 8.72 22.21
C THR A 31 -6.45 9.98 22.21
N LEU A 32 -5.62 10.14 21.19
CA LEU A 32 -4.97 11.38 20.82
C LEU A 32 -5.69 11.93 19.59
N GLN A 33 -6.55 12.93 19.76
CA GLN A 33 -7.45 13.40 18.70
C GLN A 33 -7.37 14.91 18.48
N ALA A 34 -7.44 15.30 17.22
CA ALA A 34 -7.80 16.65 16.80
C ALA A 34 -9.03 16.56 15.86
N SER A 35 -10.10 17.28 16.18
CA SER A 35 -11.37 17.24 15.44
C SER A 35 -11.90 18.63 15.10
N GLY A 36 -12.26 18.85 13.84
CA GLY A 36 -12.75 20.13 13.33
C GLY A 36 -11.67 21.02 12.73
N ALA A 37 -12.07 21.86 11.77
CA ALA A 37 -11.16 22.75 11.06
C ALA A 37 -10.40 23.69 12.01
N GLY A 38 -9.08 23.75 11.86
CA GLY A 38 -8.19 24.56 12.70
C GLY A 38 -7.80 23.91 14.03
N SER A 39 -8.37 22.74 14.38
CA SER A 39 -7.99 22.02 15.59
C SER A 39 -6.63 21.35 15.42
N VAL A 40 -5.68 21.57 16.34
CA VAL A 40 -4.32 20.99 16.24
C VAL A 40 -3.86 20.41 17.57
N LEU A 41 -3.47 19.13 17.57
CA LEU A 41 -2.73 18.47 18.64
C LEU A 41 -1.27 18.34 18.23
N ALA A 42 -0.37 19.14 18.80
CA ALA A 42 1.04 19.15 18.44
C ALA A 42 1.93 18.60 19.56
N LEU A 43 2.61 17.47 19.29
CA LEU A 43 3.56 16.83 20.21
C LEU A 43 4.97 16.78 19.55
N PRO A 44 5.58 17.94 19.26
CA PRO A 44 6.74 18.02 18.37
C PRO A 44 8.03 17.43 18.95
N ALA A 45 8.10 17.17 20.26
CA ALA A 45 9.25 16.52 20.90
C ALA A 45 9.00 15.05 21.27
N LEU A 46 7.83 14.50 20.92
CA LEU A 46 7.47 13.13 21.25
C LEU A 46 8.27 12.18 20.35
N THR A 47 9.15 11.39 20.94
CA THR A 47 10.00 10.44 20.20
C THR A 47 9.57 9.00 20.36
N ASN A 48 8.85 8.68 21.45
CA ASN A 48 8.44 7.32 21.79
C ASN A 48 6.96 7.27 22.17
N LEU A 49 6.21 6.39 21.51
CA LEU A 49 4.81 6.10 21.80
C LEU A 49 4.66 4.59 21.99
N VAL A 50 4.25 4.18 23.18
CA VAL A 50 4.09 2.77 23.54
C VAL A 50 2.65 2.54 23.98
N ALA A 51 1.95 1.64 23.29
CA ALA A 51 0.60 1.23 23.60
C ALA A 51 0.59 -0.28 23.85
N ALA A 52 0.67 -0.69 25.12
CA ALA A 52 0.83 -2.09 25.54
C ALA A 52 0.11 -3.08 24.61
N THR A 53 0.88 -4.06 24.14
CA THR A 53 0.34 -5.21 23.42
C THR A 53 -0.65 -5.92 24.33
N PRO A 54 -1.87 -6.28 23.87
CA PRO A 54 -2.78 -7.06 24.68
C PRO A 54 -2.10 -8.39 25.00
N SER A 55 -1.57 -8.54 26.21
CA SER A 55 -1.13 -9.82 26.72
C SER A 55 -2.39 -10.63 27.02
N VAL A 56 -2.97 -11.23 25.97
CA VAL A 56 -4.11 -12.16 26.06
C VAL A 56 -5.41 -11.44 26.49
N TYR A 57 -6.43 -11.41 25.61
CA TYR A 57 -7.81 -10.89 25.81
C TYR A 57 -8.06 -9.36 25.68
N GLY A 58 -8.71 -8.95 24.58
CA GLY A 58 -9.73 -7.88 24.55
C GLY A 58 -9.35 -6.41 24.85
N CYS A 59 -8.10 -6.09 25.19
CA CYS A 59 -7.71 -4.73 25.56
C CYS A 59 -7.71 -3.77 24.36
N ALA A 60 -8.31 -2.59 24.53
CA ALA A 60 -8.41 -1.59 23.46
C ALA A 60 -7.06 -0.90 23.23
N GLY A 61 -6.70 -0.67 21.96
CA GLY A 61 -5.47 0.01 21.57
C GLY A 61 -5.46 1.52 21.81
N LEU A 62 -4.37 2.17 21.42
CA LEU A 62 -4.30 3.63 21.32
C LEU A 62 -4.92 4.07 20.00
N SER A 63 -5.81 5.06 20.03
CA SER A 63 -6.30 5.72 18.82
C SER A 63 -5.61 7.08 18.62
N VAL A 64 -5.10 7.34 17.42
CA VAL A 64 -4.53 8.62 17.00
C VAL A 64 -5.37 9.12 15.83
N GLN A 65 -6.13 10.21 16.01
CA GLN A 65 -7.19 10.57 15.08
C GLN A 65 -7.17 12.05 14.68
N ALA A 66 -7.16 12.30 13.38
CA ALA A 66 -7.41 13.61 12.80
C ALA A 66 -8.76 13.59 12.09
N LEU A 67 -9.74 14.37 12.55
CA LEU A 67 -11.12 14.33 12.05
C LEU A 67 -11.59 15.70 11.56
N ALA A 68 -12.42 15.73 10.53
CA ALA A 68 -13.13 16.93 10.04
C ALA A 68 -12.24 18.19 9.88
N GLY A 69 -11.03 18.04 9.35
CA GLY A 69 -10.06 19.13 9.15
C GLY A 69 -9.10 19.38 10.31
N GLY A 70 -9.09 18.52 11.33
CA GLY A 70 -8.16 18.57 12.46
C GLY A 70 -6.77 18.01 12.13
N GLN A 71 -5.75 18.37 12.90
CA GLN A 71 -4.37 17.94 12.66
C GLN A 71 -3.71 17.39 13.93
N VAL A 72 -3.07 16.23 13.84
CA VAL A 72 -2.25 15.64 14.90
C VAL A 72 -0.80 15.60 14.43
N LEU A 73 0.08 16.37 15.07
CA LEU A 73 1.46 16.58 14.64
C LEU A 73 2.44 15.85 15.57
N LEU A 74 2.98 14.72 15.12
CA LEU A 74 3.96 13.88 15.83
C LEU A 74 5.29 13.85 15.05
N THR A 75 5.74 15.04 14.66
CA THR A 75 6.83 15.27 13.69
C THR A 75 8.20 14.71 14.08
N SER A 76 8.39 14.30 15.34
CA SER A 76 9.64 13.71 15.86
C SER A 76 9.47 12.28 16.36
N LEU A 77 8.32 11.65 16.12
CA LEU A 77 8.03 10.31 16.62
C LEU A 77 8.85 9.28 15.85
N MET A 78 9.82 8.67 16.51
CA MET A 78 10.70 7.66 15.90
C MET A 78 10.22 6.24 16.16
N ASN A 79 9.70 5.98 17.37
CA ASN A 79 9.35 4.64 17.83
C ASN A 79 7.88 4.56 18.21
N LEU A 80 7.20 3.56 17.65
CA LEU A 80 5.82 3.23 17.92
C LEU A 80 5.72 1.73 18.19
N ASP A 81 5.17 1.39 19.36
CA ASP A 81 5.14 0.02 19.87
C ASP A 81 3.74 -0.36 20.37
N GLY A 82 3.38 -1.61 20.13
CA GLY A 82 2.11 -2.21 20.55
C GLY A 82 0.88 -1.88 19.68
N THR A 83 -0.33 -1.91 20.25
CA THR A 83 -1.59 -1.81 19.46
C THR A 83 -2.02 -0.37 19.25
N VAL A 84 -1.85 0.15 18.03
CA VAL A 84 -2.15 1.54 17.68
C VAL A 84 -3.00 1.63 16.42
N TYR A 85 -4.03 2.46 16.46
CA TYR A 85 -4.92 2.77 15.36
C TYR A 85 -4.76 4.25 14.99
N VAL A 86 -4.29 4.54 13.80
CA VAL A 86 -4.12 5.90 13.28
C VAL A 86 -5.17 6.13 12.20
N LEU A 87 -5.97 7.18 12.34
CA LEU A 87 -7.02 7.56 11.41
C LEU A 87 -6.89 9.04 11.01
N ALA A 88 -6.91 9.32 9.71
CA ALA A 88 -7.13 10.67 9.19
C ALA A 88 -8.40 10.68 8.34
N ASP A 89 -9.46 11.32 8.83
CA ASP A 89 -10.79 11.32 8.21
C ASP A 89 -11.29 12.75 7.93
N GLY A 90 -11.50 13.08 6.66
CA GLY A 90 -12.01 14.37 6.20
C GLY A 90 -10.98 15.25 5.50
N THR A 91 -11.46 16.20 4.69
CA THR A 91 -10.58 17.14 3.97
C THR A 91 -9.77 17.98 4.96
N ASN A 92 -8.47 18.12 4.71
CA ASN A 92 -7.50 18.77 5.59
C ASN A 92 -7.27 18.08 6.95
N SER A 93 -7.81 16.88 7.16
CA SER A 93 -7.44 16.08 8.32
C SER A 93 -6.04 15.50 8.13
N VAL A 94 -5.11 15.75 9.04
CA VAL A 94 -3.71 15.33 8.91
C VAL A 94 -3.21 14.64 10.17
N VAL A 95 -2.60 13.46 10.05
CA VAL A 95 -1.71 12.92 11.09
C VAL A 95 -0.28 12.92 10.58
N ASP A 96 0.60 13.68 11.23
CA ASP A 96 2.00 13.79 10.83
C ASP A 96 2.89 12.83 11.63
N LEU A 97 3.48 11.86 10.96
CA LEU A 97 4.44 10.87 11.44
C LEU A 97 5.79 11.00 10.67
N SER A 98 6.14 12.21 10.25
CA SER A 98 7.28 12.52 9.36
C SER A 98 8.69 12.18 9.87
N ALA A 99 8.85 11.61 11.07
CA ALA A 99 10.13 11.15 11.60
C ALA A 99 10.11 9.67 11.99
N PHE A 100 9.05 8.96 11.61
CA PHE A 100 8.83 7.58 11.99
C PHE A 100 9.78 6.63 11.26
N THR A 101 10.53 5.83 12.03
CA THR A 101 11.60 4.95 11.50
C THR A 101 11.46 3.50 11.94
N ASN A 102 10.83 3.20 13.07
CA ASN A 102 10.78 1.84 13.63
C ASN A 102 9.38 1.43 14.11
N LEU A 103 8.86 0.33 13.54
CA LEU A 103 7.74 -0.43 14.11
C LEU A 103 8.29 -1.47 15.09
N HIS A 104 7.96 -1.33 16.37
CA HIS A 104 8.24 -2.35 17.38
C HIS A 104 6.94 -3.08 17.76
N GLN A 105 7.11 -4.28 18.32
CA GLN A 105 6.13 -5.37 18.39
C GLN A 105 4.67 -4.95 18.71
N GLY A 106 3.80 -4.94 17.69
CA GLY A 106 2.35 -4.81 17.87
C GLY A 106 1.59 -4.46 16.58
N PRO A 107 0.27 -4.68 16.54
CA PRO A 107 -0.55 -4.33 15.39
C PRO A 107 -0.73 -2.81 15.29
N VAL A 108 -0.19 -2.22 14.22
CA VAL A 108 -0.39 -0.82 13.86
C VAL A 108 -1.31 -0.76 12.66
N VAL A 109 -2.44 -0.10 12.82
CA VAL A 109 -3.44 0.12 11.77
C VAL A 109 -3.37 1.57 11.36
N LEU A 110 -3.20 1.82 10.06
CA LEU A 110 -3.20 3.17 9.49
C LEU A 110 -4.36 3.26 8.49
N GLU A 111 -5.22 4.26 8.69
CA GLU A 111 -6.45 4.43 7.94
C GLU A 111 -6.64 5.90 7.52
N VAL A 112 -7.08 6.09 6.28
CA VAL A 112 -7.33 7.41 5.69
C VAL A 112 -8.70 7.41 5.02
N GLN A 113 -9.59 8.31 5.41
CA GLN A 113 -10.96 8.41 4.91
C GLN A 113 -11.27 9.84 4.44
N ASN A 114 -12.27 9.98 3.55
CA ASN A 114 -12.87 11.26 3.15
C ASN A 114 -11.89 12.42 2.83
N GLY A 115 -10.73 12.11 2.24
CA GLY A 115 -9.72 13.11 1.85
C GLY A 115 -8.70 13.49 2.93
N GLY A 116 -8.61 12.73 4.03
CA GLY A 116 -7.57 12.87 5.04
C GLY A 116 -6.17 12.50 4.54
N LYS A 117 -5.16 12.76 5.37
CA LYS A 117 -3.75 12.50 5.06
C LYS A 117 -3.02 11.99 6.30
N ILE A 118 -2.14 11.01 6.12
CA ILE A 118 -1.09 10.69 7.10
C ILE A 118 0.25 11.03 6.45
N LEU A 119 1.24 11.57 7.17
CA LEU A 119 2.55 11.94 6.62
C LEU A 119 3.65 11.05 7.21
N PHE A 120 4.65 10.66 6.42
CA PHE A 120 5.78 9.82 6.84
C PHE A 120 7.10 10.35 6.28
N ALA A 121 8.22 10.14 7.00
CA ALA A 121 9.56 10.51 6.55
C ALA A 121 10.00 9.61 5.41
N ASN A 122 10.54 10.19 4.30
CA ASN A 122 11.52 9.68 3.31
C ASN A 122 11.65 8.17 2.95
N GLN A 123 10.74 7.31 3.38
CA GLN A 123 10.55 5.93 2.97
C GLN A 123 9.18 5.87 2.31
N ILE A 124 9.19 5.42 1.07
CA ILE A 124 8.08 5.52 0.15
C ILE A 124 7.00 4.52 0.59
N PHE A 125 5.86 5.00 1.10
CA PHE A 125 4.59 4.28 1.03
C PHE A 125 3.55 5.18 0.39
N PHE A 126 3.04 4.76 -0.77
CA PHE A 126 2.06 5.49 -1.54
C PHE A 126 0.73 5.52 -0.77
N MET A 127 0.17 6.72 -0.59
CA MET A 127 -1.21 6.90 -0.16
C MET A 127 -1.99 7.69 -1.20
N THR A 128 -3.02 7.03 -1.72
CA THR A 128 -4.35 7.60 -1.96
C THR A 128 -5.39 6.54 -1.55
N GLY A 129 -5.94 6.63 -0.32
CA GLY A 129 -7.10 5.83 0.17
C GLY A 129 -6.79 4.43 0.77
N PRO A 130 -7.65 3.88 1.66
CA PRO A 130 -7.24 3.13 2.87
C PRO A 130 -7.17 1.60 2.73
N THR A 131 -6.18 0.92 3.31
CA THR A 131 -6.06 0.44 4.71
C THR A 131 -4.96 -0.64 4.74
N ILE A 132 -3.94 -0.54 5.60
CA ILE A 132 -3.05 -1.70 5.88
C ILE A 132 -3.53 -2.37 7.18
N ARG A 133 -3.97 -3.64 7.08
CA ARG A 133 -4.25 -4.52 8.23
C ARG A 133 -3.18 -5.61 8.30
N ILE A 134 -2.44 -5.68 9.41
CA ILE A 134 -1.60 -6.84 9.76
C ILE A 134 -2.30 -7.59 10.92
N PRO A 135 -2.88 -8.78 10.69
CA PRO A 135 -3.52 -9.56 11.75
C PRO A 135 -2.50 -10.15 12.76
N PRO A 136 -2.93 -10.45 14.00
CA PRO A 136 -2.08 -11.16 14.96
C PRO A 136 -1.83 -12.60 14.49
N LEU A 137 -0.59 -13.07 14.67
CA LEU A 137 -0.12 -14.39 14.24
C LEU A 137 -1.05 -15.53 14.72
N ALA A 138 -1.59 -16.27 13.75
CA ALA A 138 -1.99 -17.67 13.89
C ALA A 138 -1.36 -18.46 12.72
N PRO A 139 -1.13 -19.78 12.86
CA PRO A 139 0.00 -20.45 12.25
C PRO A 139 -0.09 -20.54 10.72
N ILE A 140 1.07 -20.31 10.09
CA ILE A 140 1.48 -20.68 8.72
C ILE A 140 0.67 -20.14 7.53
N LEU A 141 0.55 -18.81 7.39
CA LEU A 141 0.57 -18.18 6.06
C LEU A 141 1.44 -16.92 6.12
N PRO A 142 2.38 -16.73 5.18
CA PRO A 142 3.25 -15.57 5.20
C PRO A 142 2.42 -14.28 4.96
N PRO A 143 2.79 -13.15 5.60
CA PRO A 143 2.04 -11.91 5.48
C PRO A 143 2.04 -11.46 4.02
N THR A 144 0.84 -11.37 3.44
CA THR A 144 0.65 -10.88 2.07
C THR A 144 0.49 -9.37 2.10
N LEU A 145 1.31 -8.63 1.35
CA LEU A 145 1.16 -7.19 1.19
C LEU A 145 -0.13 -6.90 0.41
N ILE A 146 -0.86 -5.85 0.76
CA ILE A 146 -2.00 -5.39 -0.06
C ILE A 146 -1.61 -4.06 -0.69
N PHE A 147 -1.60 -4.03 -2.02
CA PHE A 147 -1.34 -2.83 -2.80
C PHE A 147 -2.67 -2.11 -3.09
N HIS A 148 -2.74 -0.82 -2.79
CA HIS A 148 -3.89 0.04 -3.07
C HIS A 148 -3.56 1.04 -4.18
N GLY A 149 -4.54 1.36 -5.02
CA GLY A 149 -4.38 2.31 -6.11
C GLY A 149 -5.72 2.64 -6.77
N GLN A 150 -5.68 3.42 -7.85
CA GLN A 150 -6.87 3.74 -8.62
C GLN A 150 -7.33 2.49 -9.39
N ALA A 151 -8.63 2.20 -9.31
CA ALA A 151 -9.21 1.14 -10.10
C ALA A 151 -9.01 1.43 -11.60
N TRP A 152 -8.74 0.39 -12.37
CA TRP A 152 -8.48 0.40 -13.81
C TRP A 152 -7.17 1.06 -14.26
N HIS A 153 -6.25 1.29 -13.32
CA HIS A 153 -4.88 1.73 -13.59
C HIS A 153 -3.88 0.57 -13.52
N SER A 154 -2.70 0.79 -14.09
CA SER A 154 -1.58 -0.16 -14.01
C SER A 154 -0.40 0.44 -13.28
N TYR A 155 0.24 -0.38 -12.44
CA TYR A 155 1.32 0.03 -11.56
C TYR A 155 2.56 -0.82 -11.75
N ARG A 156 3.72 -0.18 -11.84
CA ARG A 156 5.03 -0.82 -11.82
C ARG A 156 5.55 -0.76 -10.40
N ILE A 157 5.74 -1.92 -9.80
CA ILE A 157 6.32 -2.08 -8.47
C ILE A 157 7.80 -2.38 -8.60
N GLU A 158 8.59 -1.66 -7.82
CA GLU A 158 10.02 -1.88 -7.65
C GLU A 158 10.30 -2.14 -6.17
N GLN A 159 11.34 -2.91 -5.90
CA GLN A 159 11.77 -3.26 -4.56
C GLN A 159 13.25 -2.94 -4.36
N ARG A 160 13.63 -2.75 -3.11
CA ARG A 160 15.03 -2.55 -2.73
C ARG A 160 15.28 -3.27 -1.40
N ASN A 161 16.44 -3.94 -1.30
CA ASN A 161 16.90 -4.46 -0.02
C ASN A 161 17.44 -3.30 0.84
N THR A 162 17.01 -3.18 2.09
CA THR A 162 17.36 -2.07 3.00
C THR A 162 18.52 -2.40 3.94
N SER A 163 19.14 -3.59 3.84
CA SER A 163 20.30 -3.95 4.66
C SER A 163 21.52 -3.05 4.36
N GLN A 164 21.52 -2.34 3.22
CA GLN A 164 22.46 -1.27 2.88
C GLN A 164 21.72 -0.08 2.21
N PRO A 165 22.07 1.18 2.55
CA PRO A 165 21.36 2.36 2.05
C PRO A 165 21.48 2.59 0.53
N ASP A 166 22.57 2.11 -0.08
CA ASP A 166 22.90 2.34 -1.50
C ASP A 166 22.40 1.25 -2.45
N ASN A 167 21.66 0.26 -1.95
CA ASN A 167 21.15 -0.81 -2.79
C ASN A 167 20.28 -0.24 -3.94
N PRO A 168 20.38 -0.79 -5.16
CA PRO A 168 19.58 -0.30 -6.27
C PRO A 168 18.12 -0.73 -6.15
N TRP A 169 17.23 0.08 -6.69
CA TRP A 169 15.85 -0.32 -6.95
C TRP A 169 15.81 -1.30 -8.11
N VAL A 170 15.13 -2.43 -7.91
CA VAL A 170 14.96 -3.47 -8.92
C VAL A 170 13.48 -3.72 -9.18
N PHE A 171 13.16 -4.16 -10.41
CA PHE A 171 11.79 -4.50 -10.78
C PHE A 171 11.26 -5.64 -9.91
N ALA A 172 10.07 -5.46 -9.33
CA ALA A 172 9.39 -6.47 -8.55
C ALA A 172 8.21 -7.07 -9.34
N ALA A 173 7.30 -6.22 -9.83
CA ALA A 173 6.13 -6.67 -10.57
C ALA A 173 5.44 -5.54 -11.35
N ARG A 174 4.50 -5.93 -12.22
CA ARG A 174 3.41 -5.08 -12.67
C ARG A 174 2.10 -5.56 -12.07
N VAL A 175 1.25 -4.61 -11.69
CA VAL A 175 -0.04 -4.88 -11.07
C VAL A 175 -1.11 -4.16 -11.89
N ALA A 176 -2.11 -4.93 -12.32
CA ALA A 176 -3.29 -4.47 -13.04
C ALA A 176 -4.46 -4.42 -12.06
N LEU A 177 -4.80 -3.22 -11.59
CA LEU A 177 -5.85 -3.05 -10.59
C LEU A 177 -7.23 -3.03 -11.26
N THR A 178 -8.03 -4.09 -11.12
CA THR A 178 -9.44 -4.12 -11.57
C THR A 178 -10.39 -3.44 -10.58
N ASN A 179 -9.91 -3.19 -9.38
CA ASN A 179 -10.55 -2.55 -8.24
C ASN A 179 -9.51 -1.68 -7.50
N GLU A 180 -9.84 -1.13 -6.35
CA GLU A 180 -8.96 -0.19 -5.64
C GLU A 180 -7.83 -0.85 -4.83
N PHE A 181 -7.73 -2.19 -4.86
CA PHE A 181 -6.69 -2.92 -4.13
C PHE A 181 -6.42 -4.32 -4.69
N GLN A 182 -5.19 -4.79 -4.58
CA GLN A 182 -4.82 -6.17 -4.93
C GLN A 182 -3.79 -6.72 -3.95
N ALA A 183 -3.97 -7.98 -3.56
CA ALA A 183 -2.98 -8.72 -2.79
C ALA A 183 -1.71 -8.94 -3.63
N PHE A 184 -0.56 -8.67 -3.03
CA PHE A 184 0.77 -8.65 -3.62
C PHE A 184 1.78 -9.32 -2.66
N ALA A 185 2.76 -10.04 -3.19
CA ALA A 185 3.87 -10.65 -2.42
C ALA A 185 3.42 -11.46 -1.17
N PRO A 186 3.08 -12.76 -1.31
CA PRO A 186 2.65 -13.58 -0.18
C PRO A 186 3.75 -13.77 0.86
N SER A 187 5.02 -13.65 0.50
CA SER A 187 6.17 -13.70 1.43
C SER A 187 7.06 -12.48 1.25
N LEU A 188 7.00 -11.55 2.20
CA LEU A 188 7.89 -10.40 2.27
C LEU A 188 9.26 -10.86 2.80
N PRO A 189 10.36 -10.72 2.02
CA PRO A 189 11.69 -10.91 2.56
C PRO A 189 11.96 -9.85 3.64
N PRO A 190 12.72 -10.17 4.71
CA PRO A 190 13.21 -9.15 5.64
C PRO A 190 14.01 -8.08 4.89
N ASP A 191 14.11 -6.89 5.47
CA ASP A 191 14.86 -5.76 4.90
C ASP A 191 14.47 -5.44 3.45
N THR A 192 13.18 -5.41 3.13
CA THR A 192 12.72 -5.07 1.78
C THR A 192 11.74 -3.91 1.82
N GLU A 193 12.03 -2.86 1.05
CA GLU A 193 11.11 -1.76 0.80
C GLU A 193 10.60 -1.81 -0.64
N PHE A 194 9.41 -1.25 -0.86
CA PHE A 194 8.75 -1.23 -2.17
C PHE A 194 8.38 0.19 -2.56
N ARG A 195 8.34 0.45 -3.86
CA ARG A 195 7.74 1.64 -4.46
C ARG A 195 6.91 1.25 -5.68
N ALA A 196 5.82 1.97 -5.94
CA ALA A 196 4.92 1.73 -7.06
C ALA A 196 4.76 3.01 -7.89
N PHE A 197 4.84 2.89 -9.20
CA PHE A 197 4.59 4.01 -10.11
C PHE A 197 3.39 3.67 -10.96
N ASP A 198 2.41 4.58 -11.03
CA ASP A 198 1.41 4.53 -12.10
C ASP A 198 2.14 4.59 -13.45
N PHE A 199 1.75 3.72 -14.37
CA PHE A 199 2.31 3.71 -15.71
C PHE A 199 1.27 3.35 -16.75
N VAL A 200 1.49 3.86 -17.96
CA VAL A 200 0.79 3.48 -19.18
C VAL A 200 1.84 2.94 -20.14
N ALA A 201 1.64 1.71 -20.65
CA ALA A 201 2.62 1.10 -21.55
C ALA A 201 2.50 1.66 -22.97
N ASP A 202 3.56 2.30 -23.45
CA ASP A 202 3.74 2.64 -24.87
C ASP A 202 5.25 2.52 -25.20
N PRO A 203 5.71 1.45 -25.89
CA PRO A 203 4.92 0.41 -26.57
C PRO A 203 4.24 -0.58 -25.61
N ALA A 204 3.24 -1.32 -26.12
CA ALA A 204 2.47 -2.28 -25.32
C ALA A 204 3.34 -3.40 -24.72
N ILE A 205 2.98 -3.82 -23.51
CA ILE A 205 3.63 -4.90 -22.76
C ILE A 205 2.62 -6.04 -22.58
N LEU A 206 3.05 -7.28 -22.74
CA LEU A 206 2.21 -8.46 -22.52
C LEU A 206 2.82 -9.34 -21.43
N ASP A 207 2.13 -9.45 -20.30
CA ASP A 207 2.51 -10.33 -19.20
C ASP A 207 1.77 -11.67 -19.26
N LEU A 208 2.46 -12.71 -18.79
CA LEU A 208 1.95 -14.08 -18.70
C LEU A 208 2.02 -14.55 -17.26
N TRP A 209 0.89 -14.96 -16.71
CA TRP A 209 0.79 -15.58 -15.39
C TRP A 209 0.35 -17.02 -15.55
N ARG A 210 1.09 -17.96 -14.96
CA ARG A 210 0.66 -19.37 -14.95
C ARG A 210 -0.52 -19.55 -14.02
N LEU A 211 -1.57 -20.21 -14.51
CA LEU A 211 -2.70 -20.67 -13.71
C LEU A 211 -2.52 -22.16 -13.38
N SER A 212 -3.45 -22.73 -12.60
CA SER A 212 -3.46 -24.18 -12.36
C SER A 212 -3.60 -24.96 -13.67
N GLY A 213 -2.89 -26.09 -13.75
CA GLY A 213 -2.81 -26.89 -14.96
C GLY A 213 -1.89 -26.25 -16.01
N THR A 214 -2.35 -26.18 -17.25
CA THR A 214 -1.57 -25.72 -18.42
C THR A 214 -2.03 -24.38 -18.96
N ASN A 215 -2.97 -23.71 -18.29
CA ASN A 215 -3.49 -22.42 -18.70
C ASN A 215 -2.58 -21.27 -18.28
N VAL A 216 -2.50 -20.25 -19.12
CA VAL A 216 -1.87 -18.97 -18.82
C VAL A 216 -2.89 -17.85 -18.87
N GLN A 217 -2.78 -16.93 -17.93
CA GLN A 217 -3.49 -15.68 -17.89
C GLN A 217 -2.63 -14.62 -18.57
N LEU A 218 -3.15 -14.03 -19.64
CA LEU A 218 -2.51 -12.94 -20.36
C LEU A 218 -3.02 -11.60 -19.83
N VAL A 219 -2.11 -10.67 -19.56
CA VAL A 219 -2.43 -9.28 -19.21
C VAL A 219 -1.72 -8.35 -20.17
N LEU A 220 -2.50 -7.66 -21.00
CA LEU A 220 -2.02 -6.63 -21.92
C LEU A 220 -2.00 -5.29 -21.21
N TYR A 221 -0.86 -4.60 -21.22
CA TYR A 221 -0.74 -3.19 -20.83
C TYR A 221 -0.54 -2.37 -22.10
N GLY A 222 -1.25 -1.26 -22.24
CA GLY A 222 -1.20 -0.43 -23.44
C GLY A 222 -1.84 0.93 -23.21
N ALA A 223 -1.57 1.90 -24.10
CA ALA A 223 -2.19 3.21 -24.00
C ALA A 223 -3.69 3.16 -24.28
N THR A 224 -4.43 4.04 -23.62
CA THR A 224 -5.87 4.20 -23.84
C THR A 224 -6.14 4.72 -25.26
N ASN A 225 -7.31 4.41 -25.80
CA ASN A 225 -7.74 4.78 -27.15
C ASN A 225 -6.90 4.18 -28.30
N LYS A 226 -6.02 3.21 -28.00
CA LYS A 226 -5.34 2.39 -29.00
C LYS A 226 -6.01 1.02 -29.10
N SER A 227 -5.90 0.40 -30.27
CA SER A 227 -6.25 -0.99 -30.47
C SER A 227 -4.98 -1.81 -30.60
N TYR A 228 -4.99 -3.02 -30.05
CA TYR A 228 -3.87 -3.94 -30.13
C TYR A 228 -4.34 -5.30 -30.62
N VAL A 229 -3.59 -5.88 -31.55
CA VAL A 229 -3.75 -7.25 -32.01
C VAL A 229 -2.83 -8.15 -31.18
N VAL A 230 -3.43 -9.02 -30.37
CA VAL A 230 -2.72 -10.07 -29.66
C VAL A 230 -2.64 -11.28 -30.58
N GLN A 231 -1.43 -11.80 -30.76
CA GLN A 231 -1.16 -12.91 -31.66
C GLN A 231 -0.41 -14.01 -30.91
N SER A 232 -0.60 -15.25 -31.35
CA SER A 232 0.17 -16.39 -30.85
C SER A 232 0.80 -17.17 -31.98
N THR A 233 1.82 -17.97 -31.69
CA THR A 233 2.42 -18.93 -32.63
C THR A 233 3.04 -20.07 -31.86
N ASN A 234 3.13 -21.24 -32.46
CA ASN A 234 3.89 -22.37 -31.90
C ASN A 234 5.32 -22.47 -32.50
N ARG A 235 5.74 -21.49 -33.31
CA ARG A 235 7.03 -21.46 -33.99
C ARG A 235 7.59 -20.03 -34.04
N LEU A 236 8.83 -19.86 -33.57
CA LEU A 236 9.58 -18.60 -33.64
C LEU A 236 10.37 -18.43 -34.94
N THR A 237 10.63 -19.52 -35.67
CA THR A 237 11.48 -19.50 -36.87
C THR A 237 10.71 -19.02 -38.10
N GLY A 238 11.36 -18.10 -38.83
CA GLY A 238 10.78 -17.26 -39.87
C GLY A 238 10.38 -17.99 -41.16
N ALA A 239 9.45 -17.34 -41.85
CA ALA A 239 8.84 -17.69 -43.13
C ALA A 239 7.82 -18.86 -43.09
N LEU A 240 6.54 -18.49 -43.23
CA LEU A 240 5.36 -19.31 -43.52
C LEU A 240 4.55 -19.91 -42.35
N GLY A 241 4.63 -19.31 -41.16
CA GLY A 241 3.58 -19.39 -40.15
C GLY A 241 3.25 -17.97 -39.70
N GLY A 242 2.32 -17.30 -40.37
CA GLY A 242 1.87 -15.97 -39.93
C GLY A 242 1.38 -16.09 -38.49
N TRP A 243 1.77 -15.16 -37.61
CA TRP A 243 1.26 -15.10 -36.23
C TRP A 243 -0.25 -14.88 -36.30
N PRO A 244 -1.11 -15.90 -36.10
CA PRO A 244 -2.54 -15.73 -36.23
C PRO A 244 -3.02 -14.83 -35.11
N THR A 245 -4.05 -14.03 -35.42
CA THR A 245 -4.68 -13.19 -34.41
C THR A 245 -5.38 -14.08 -33.40
N LEU A 246 -4.98 -13.98 -32.13
CA LEU A 246 -5.68 -14.57 -31.01
C LEU A 246 -6.90 -13.72 -30.67
N THR A 247 -6.71 -12.41 -30.55
CA THR A 247 -7.79 -11.45 -30.31
C THR A 247 -7.36 -10.03 -30.69
N THR A 248 -8.34 -9.14 -30.88
CA THR A 248 -8.11 -7.70 -31.05
C THR A 248 -8.75 -6.98 -29.87
N VAL A 249 -7.99 -6.10 -29.23
CA VAL A 249 -8.40 -5.41 -28.00
C VAL A 249 -8.39 -3.91 -28.24
N SER A 250 -9.53 -3.26 -28.05
CA SER A 250 -9.58 -1.79 -27.96
C SER A 250 -9.46 -1.36 -26.50
N MET A 251 -8.44 -0.55 -26.20
CA MET A 251 -8.09 -0.17 -24.84
C MET A 251 -8.93 1.02 -24.36
N THR A 252 -9.83 0.76 -23.42
CA THR A 252 -10.56 1.81 -22.68
C THR A 252 -9.84 2.22 -21.39
N ASN A 253 -8.93 1.37 -20.89
CA ASN A 253 -8.16 1.52 -19.66
C ASN A 253 -6.68 1.18 -19.95
N ALA A 254 -5.78 1.39 -18.99
CA ALA A 254 -4.33 1.17 -19.15
C ALA A 254 -3.92 -0.31 -19.30
N PHE A 255 -4.84 -1.24 -19.03
CA PHE A 255 -4.62 -2.67 -19.20
C PHE A 255 -5.87 -3.43 -19.65
N ARG A 256 -5.69 -4.68 -20.09
CA ARG A 256 -6.74 -5.66 -20.31
C ARG A 256 -6.31 -7.06 -19.87
N ILE A 257 -7.14 -7.68 -19.04
CA ILE A 257 -7.01 -9.09 -18.66
C ILE A 257 -7.78 -9.91 -19.69
N LEU A 258 -7.10 -10.81 -20.39
CA LEU A 258 -7.69 -11.65 -21.44
C LEU A 258 -8.25 -12.95 -20.85
N PRO A 259 -9.10 -13.71 -21.57
CA PRO A 259 -9.47 -15.03 -21.10
C PRO A 259 -8.25 -15.95 -20.92
N PRO A 260 -8.24 -16.82 -19.89
CA PRO A 260 -7.23 -17.87 -19.76
C PRO A 260 -7.07 -18.65 -21.06
N THR A 261 -5.82 -18.82 -21.50
CA THR A 261 -5.49 -19.50 -22.75
C THR A 261 -4.67 -20.75 -22.44
N PRO A 262 -4.99 -21.92 -23.02
CA PRO A 262 -4.14 -23.11 -22.89
C PRO A 262 -2.75 -22.85 -23.46
N ALA A 263 -1.71 -23.11 -22.69
CA ALA A 263 -0.31 -23.10 -23.12
C ALA A 263 0.25 -24.53 -23.20
N THR A 264 -0.60 -25.49 -23.57
CA THR A 264 -0.22 -26.90 -23.83
C THR A 264 0.57 -27.04 -25.12
N GLU A 265 1.17 -28.21 -25.30
CA GLU A 265 1.82 -28.61 -26.56
C GLU A 265 0.93 -28.36 -27.79
N PRO A 266 1.49 -27.80 -28.88
CA PRO A 266 2.86 -27.30 -29.00
C PRO A 266 3.08 -25.95 -28.27
N GLN A 267 4.26 -25.77 -27.67
CA GLN A 267 4.65 -24.55 -26.93
C GLN A 267 4.25 -23.26 -27.66
N LEU A 268 3.47 -22.41 -26.99
CA LEU A 268 2.95 -21.16 -27.57
C LEU A 268 3.79 -19.94 -27.17
N PHE A 269 4.05 -19.08 -28.16
CA PHE A 269 4.62 -17.75 -28.02
C PHE A 269 3.52 -16.72 -28.24
N PHE A 270 3.56 -15.63 -27.50
CA PHE A 270 2.56 -14.56 -27.56
C PHE A 270 3.23 -13.22 -27.82
N ARG A 271 2.55 -12.35 -28.56
CA ARG A 271 2.95 -10.95 -28.73
C ARG A 271 1.73 -10.07 -28.87
N ALA A 272 1.88 -8.80 -28.50
CA ALA A 272 0.94 -7.74 -28.82
C ALA A 272 1.58 -6.80 -29.83
N LYS A 273 0.80 -6.33 -30.79
CA LYS A 273 1.15 -5.24 -31.70
C LYS A 273 -0.02 -4.25 -31.75
N GLU A 274 0.28 -2.97 -31.94
CA GLU A 274 -0.73 -1.95 -32.22
C GLU A 274 -1.35 -2.19 -33.61
#